data_AF-A0A0F9PKP0-F1
#
_entry.id   AF-A0A0F9PKP0-F1
#
_cell.length_a   1.000
_cell.length_b   1.000
_cell.length_c   1.000
_cell.angle_alpha   90.00
_cell.angle_beta   90.00
_cell.angle_gamma   90.00
#
_symmetry.space_group_name_H-M   'P 1'
#
loop_
_entity.id
_entity.type
_entity.pdbx_description
1 polymer ?
#
loop_
_entity_poly.entity_id
_entity_poly.type
_entity_poly.pdbx_seq_one_letter_code
_entity_poly.pdbx_strand_id
1 'polypeptide(L)'
;MSRDVFRPLREPARTLYDAFQKEVLNRAGRDIEQWQGAERGAVWLAARDYAQQHGLRVPTIAEVNQAGNLAYGHIDYGAKWAYGVARTMVKVVQAAEGE
;
A
#
# COMPACT_ATOMS: atom_id res chain seq x y z
N MET A 1 25.49 2.55 -1.31
CA MET A 1 24.02 2.49 -1.43
C MET A 1 23.61 1.10 -1.88
N SER A 2 23.02 0.28 -1.01
CA SER A 2 22.44 -0.99 -1.43
C SER A 2 21.22 -0.72 -2.31
N ARG A 3 21.20 -1.29 -3.52
CA ARG A 3 20.05 -1.23 -4.41
C ARG A 3 18.97 -2.13 -3.81
N ASP A 4 17.85 -1.55 -3.41
CA ASP A 4 16.67 -2.31 -3.00
C ASP A 4 16.10 -3.03 -4.22
N VAL A 5 16.34 -4.33 -4.31
CA VAL A 5 15.93 -5.18 -5.43
C VAL A 5 14.43 -5.48 -5.44
N PHE A 6 13.75 -5.28 -4.32
CA PHE A 6 12.32 -5.55 -4.18
C PHE A 6 11.47 -4.30 -4.38
N ARG A 7 12.05 -3.10 -4.32
CA ARG A 7 11.34 -1.84 -4.56
C ARG A 7 10.61 -1.86 -5.92
N PRO A 8 9.26 -1.70 -5.94
CA PRO A 8 8.50 -1.65 -7.17
C PRO A 8 8.96 -0.56 -8.15
N LEU A 9 8.83 -0.86 -9.44
CA LEU A 9 9.27 0.05 -10.51
C LEU A 9 8.17 0.97 -11.04
N ARG A 10 6.91 0.74 -10.68
CA ARG A 10 5.75 1.44 -11.22
C ARG A 10 4.82 1.91 -10.12
N GLU A 11 4.16 3.03 -10.37
CA GLU A 11 3.08 3.53 -9.53
C GLU A 11 1.77 2.77 -9.75
N PRO A 12 0.87 2.70 -8.73
CA PRO A 12 1.02 3.26 -7.38
C PRO A 12 1.88 2.41 -6.43
N ALA A 13 2.24 1.18 -6.81
CA ALA A 13 2.91 0.23 -5.91
C ALA A 13 4.21 0.78 -5.31
N ARG A 14 4.99 1.57 -6.07
CA ARG A 14 6.21 2.21 -5.56
C ARG A 14 5.91 3.22 -4.45
N THR A 15 4.94 4.12 -4.63
CA THR A 15 4.51 5.06 -3.57
C THR A 15 4.11 4.34 -2.28
N LEU A 16 3.33 3.25 -2.41
CA LEU A 16 2.89 2.46 -1.24
C LEU A 16 4.06 1.76 -0.54
N TYR A 17 4.97 1.19 -1.32
CA TYR A 17 6.18 0.56 -0.81
C TYR A 17 7.06 1.55 -0.05
N ASP A 18 7.28 2.74 -0.61
CA ASP A 18 8.09 3.77 0.02
C ASP A 18 7.46 4.28 1.33
N ALA A 19 6.12 4.38 1.39
CA ALA A 19 5.40 4.72 2.62
C ALA A 19 5.58 3.63 3.70
N PHE A 20 5.47 2.36 3.31
CA PHE A 20 5.76 1.24 4.20
C PHE A 20 7.20 1.26 4.71
N GLN A 21 8.20 1.41 3.84
CA GLN A 21 9.62 1.44 4.23
C GLN A 21 9.93 2.58 5.19
N LYS A 22 9.32 3.77 5.01
CA LYS A 22 9.46 4.87 5.97
C LYS A 22 8.94 4.49 7.34
N GLU A 23 7.83 3.77 7.42
CA GLU A 23 7.23 3.37 8.70
C GLU A 23 7.98 2.22 9.38
N VAL A 24 8.59 1.31 8.62
CA VAL A 24 9.45 0.24 9.13
C VAL A 24 10.59 0.78 10.00
N LEU A 25 11.12 1.97 9.66
CA LEU A 25 12.18 2.63 10.44
C LEU A 25 11.74 3.03 11.84
N ASN A 26 10.43 3.11 12.09
CA ASN A 26 9.84 3.50 13.37
C ASN A 26 9.41 2.31 14.24
N ARG A 27 9.74 1.07 13.86
CA ARG A 27 9.41 -0.14 14.65
C ARG A 27 10.08 -0.16 16.03
N ALA A 28 11.28 0.41 16.13
CA ALA A 28 12.06 0.37 17.35
C ALA A 28 11.31 1.05 18.51
N GLY A 29 11.16 0.34 19.63
CA GLY A 29 10.50 0.86 20.82
C GLY A 29 8.98 0.82 20.82
N ARG A 30 8.34 0.26 19.78
CA ARG A 30 6.88 0.03 19.74
C ARG A 30 6.54 -1.43 20.00
N ASP A 31 5.39 -1.65 20.62
CA ASP A 31 4.81 -3.00 20.71
C ASP A 31 4.40 -3.52 19.32
N ILE A 32 4.27 -4.84 19.20
CA ILE A 32 3.89 -5.53 17.96
C ILE A 32 2.61 -4.99 17.35
N GLU A 33 1.55 -4.83 18.15
CA GLU A 33 0.28 -4.35 17.64
C GLU A 33 0.38 -2.89 17.18
N GLN A 34 1.18 -2.09 17.88
CA GLN A 34 1.36 -0.67 17.58
C GLN A 34 2.11 -0.47 16.27
N TRP A 35 3.22 -1.17 16.04
CA TRP A 35 3.96 -0.99 14.78
C TRP A 35 3.21 -1.59 13.58
N GLN A 36 2.53 -2.73 13.75
CA GLN A 36 1.70 -3.28 12.66
C GLN A 36 0.54 -2.35 12.29
N GLY A 37 -0.12 -1.77 13.29
CA GLY A 37 -1.18 -0.79 13.08
C GLY A 37 -0.67 0.45 12.34
N ALA A 38 0.50 0.98 12.74
CA ALA A 38 1.11 2.13 12.11
C ALA A 38 1.48 1.87 10.64
N GLU A 39 2.04 0.70 10.32
CA GLU A 39 2.38 0.34 8.95
C GLU A 39 1.17 0.22 8.04
N ARG A 40 0.11 -0.46 8.51
CA ARG A 40 -1.15 -0.57 7.78
C ARG A 40 -1.77 0.82 7.56
N GLY A 41 -1.71 1.67 8.57
CA GLY A 41 -2.15 3.07 8.50
C GLY A 41 -1.35 3.87 7.48
N ALA A 42 -0.03 3.76 7.47
CA ALA A 42 0.85 4.46 6.54
C ALA A 42 0.58 4.04 5.08
N VAL A 43 0.44 2.75 4.82
CA VAL A 43 0.09 2.23 3.49
C VAL A 43 -1.31 2.69 3.05
N TRP A 44 -2.29 2.65 3.94
CA TRP A 44 -3.65 3.10 3.63
C TRP A 44 -3.71 4.60 3.35
N LEU A 45 -3.04 5.44 4.14
CA LEU A 45 -2.95 6.89 3.91
C LEU A 45 -2.32 7.18 2.55
N ALA A 46 -1.19 6.56 2.24
CA ALA A 46 -0.52 6.71 0.94
C ALA A 46 -1.41 6.26 -0.22
N ALA A 47 -2.13 5.15 -0.06
CA ALA A 47 -3.05 4.65 -1.09
C ALA A 47 -4.26 5.56 -1.29
N ARG A 48 -4.83 6.07 -0.20
CA ARG A 48 -5.94 7.03 -0.24
C ARG A 48 -5.52 8.30 -0.97
N ASP A 49 -4.40 8.89 -0.57
CA ASP A 49 -3.95 10.16 -1.11
C ASP A 49 -3.59 10.02 -2.60
N TYR A 50 -2.90 8.94 -2.97
CA TYR A 50 -2.61 8.64 -4.38
C TYR A 50 -3.91 8.42 -5.17
N ALA A 51 -4.85 7.61 -4.64
CA ALA A 51 -6.10 7.34 -5.34
C ALA A 51 -6.90 8.61 -5.61
N GLN A 52 -7.01 9.50 -4.62
CA GLN A 52 -7.71 10.77 -4.74
C GLN A 52 -7.05 11.70 -5.77
N GLN A 53 -5.71 11.78 -5.78
CA GLN A 53 -4.97 12.60 -6.75
C GLN A 53 -5.08 12.11 -8.19
N HIS A 54 -5.30 10.80 -8.39
CA HIS A 54 -5.28 10.16 -9.70
C HIS A 54 -6.66 9.64 -10.17
N GLY A 55 -7.75 9.95 -9.45
CA GLY A 55 -9.10 9.51 -9.82
C GLY A 55 -9.31 7.99 -9.77
N LEU A 56 -8.65 7.32 -8.83
CA LEU A 56 -8.78 5.88 -8.60
C LEU A 56 -9.72 5.60 -7.42
N ARG A 57 -10.25 4.39 -7.35
CA ARG A 57 -10.94 3.88 -6.16
C ARG A 57 -9.97 3.90 -4.97
N VAL A 58 -10.39 4.53 -3.88
CA VAL A 58 -9.68 4.47 -2.59
C VAL A 58 -9.86 3.06 -2.00
N PRO A 59 -8.78 2.35 -1.64
CA PRO A 59 -8.91 1.07 -0.98
C PRO A 59 -9.38 1.24 0.47
N THR A 60 -10.14 0.29 0.96
CA THR A 60 -10.51 0.19 2.37
C THR A 60 -9.34 -0.34 3.21
N ILE A 61 -9.33 -0.04 4.51
CA ILE A 61 -8.33 -0.60 5.43
C ILE A 61 -8.39 -2.14 5.47
N ALA A 62 -9.58 -2.72 5.27
CA ALA A 62 -9.76 -4.17 5.21
C ALA A 62 -9.07 -4.79 3.99
N GLU A 63 -9.16 -4.16 2.81
CA GLU A 63 -8.44 -4.58 1.61
C GLU A 63 -6.93 -4.47 1.78
N VAL A 64 -6.45 -3.41 2.46
CA VAL A 64 -5.03 -3.24 2.81
C VAL A 64 -4.56 -4.37 3.72
N ASN A 65 -5.34 -4.72 4.74
CA ASN A 65 -5.02 -5.82 5.66
C ASN A 65 -5.02 -7.18 4.94
N GLN A 66 -6.02 -7.43 4.09
CA GLN A 66 -6.10 -8.66 3.31
C GLN A 66 -4.90 -8.82 2.37
N ALA A 67 -4.50 -7.76 1.67
CA ALA A 67 -3.30 -7.78 0.83
C ALA A 67 -2.03 -8.07 1.65
N GLY A 68 -1.94 -7.54 2.88
CA GLY A 68 -0.84 -7.81 3.81
C GLY A 68 -0.79 -9.28 4.24
N ASN A 69 -1.94 -9.87 4.56
CA ASN A 69 -2.05 -11.29 4.92
C ASN A 69 -1.62 -12.21 3.75
N LEU A 70 -2.01 -11.87 2.52
CA LEU A 70 -1.61 -12.62 1.31
C LEU A 70 -0.13 -12.46 0.96
N ALA A 71 0.51 -11.40 1.43
CA ALA A 71 1.94 -11.18 1.26
C ALA A 71 2.77 -11.85 2.36
N TYR A 72 2.16 -12.19 3.50
CA TYR A 72 2.87 -12.74 4.65
C TYR A 72 3.66 -14.01 4.30
N GLY A 73 4.89 -14.12 4.80
CA GLY A 73 5.81 -15.22 4.51
C GLY A 73 6.58 -15.11 3.19
N HIS A 74 6.29 -14.13 2.34
CA HIS A 74 7.08 -13.88 1.13
C HIS A 74 8.38 -13.13 1.46
N ILE A 75 9.48 -13.53 0.80
CA ILE A 75 10.79 -12.86 0.94
C ILE A 75 10.74 -11.39 0.49
N ASP A 76 9.87 -11.08 -0.46
CA ASP A 76 9.57 -9.76 -0.99
C ASP A 76 8.29 -9.16 -0.40
N TYR A 77 7.96 -9.51 0.86
CA TYR A 77 6.73 -9.14 1.58
C TYR A 77 6.22 -7.71 1.25
N GLY A 78 7.05 -6.69 1.46
CA GLY A 78 6.65 -5.30 1.27
C GLY A 78 6.25 -4.98 -0.17
N ALA A 79 6.95 -5.56 -1.15
CA ALA A 79 6.66 -5.36 -2.56
C ALA A 79 5.36 -6.07 -2.94
N LYS A 80 5.21 -7.33 -2.52
CA LYS A 80 4.00 -8.11 -2.78
C LYS A 80 2.76 -7.47 -2.14
N TRP A 81 2.89 -6.95 -0.92
CA TRP A 81 1.82 -6.22 -0.25
C TRP A 81 1.44 -4.95 -1.03
N ALA A 82 2.42 -4.14 -1.41
CA ALA A 82 2.19 -2.91 -2.19
C ALA A 82 1.51 -3.20 -3.54
N TYR A 83 1.92 -4.26 -4.26
CA TYR A 83 1.24 -4.70 -5.48
C TYR A 83 -0.19 -5.18 -5.21
N GLY A 84 -0.42 -5.90 -4.11
CA GLY A 84 -1.75 -6.34 -3.71
C GLY A 84 -2.72 -5.18 -3.50
N VAL A 85 -2.28 -4.14 -2.78
CA VAL A 85 -3.08 -2.91 -2.58
C VAL A 85 -3.25 -2.14 -3.88
N ALA A 86 -2.18 -1.96 -4.66
CA ALA A 86 -2.24 -1.25 -5.94
C ALA A 86 -3.28 -1.85 -6.91
N ARG A 87 -3.49 -3.17 -6.87
CA ARG A 87 -4.47 -3.85 -7.73
C ARG A 87 -5.92 -3.54 -7.40
N THR A 88 -6.23 -3.08 -6.19
CA THR A 88 -7.60 -2.68 -5.81
C THR A 88 -7.92 -1.24 -6.20
N MET A 89 -6.88 -0.44 -6.51
CA MET A 89 -6.98 0.96 -6.92
C MET A 89 -7.28 1.09 -8.42
N VAL A 90 -8.49 0.68 -8.82
CA VAL A 90 -8.94 0.74 -10.22
C VAL A 90 -9.56 2.10 -10.55
N LYS A 91 -9.55 2.49 -11.84
CA LYS A 91 -10.27 3.69 -12.29
C LYS A 91 -11.75 3.55 -11.95
N VAL A 92 -12.32 4.61 -11.39
CA VAL A 92 -13.78 4.70 -11.25
C VAL A 92 -14.33 4.97 -12.65
N VAL A 93 -14.88 3.94 -13.30
CA VAL A 93 -15.66 4.16 -14.53
C VAL A 93 -16.90 4.93 -14.09
N GLN A 94 -16.96 6.22 -14.40
CA GLN A 94 -18.22 6.92 -14.35
C GLN A 94 -19.12 6.24 -15.39
N ALA A 95 -20.19 5.60 -14.92
CA ALA A 95 -21.25 5.20 -15.82
C ALA A 95 -21.70 6.49 -16.53
N ALA A 96 -21.60 6.50 -17.85
CA ALA A 96 -22.09 7.61 -18.65
C ALA A 96 -23.60 7.74 -18.38
N GLU A 97 -23.98 8.74 -17.58
CA GLU A 97 -25.34 9.23 -17.51
C GLU A 97 -25.51 10.31 -18.59
N GLY A 98 -26.50 10.13 -19.47
CA GLY A 98 -26.98 11.10 -20.46
C GLY A 98 -26.32 10.98 -21.85
N GLU A 99 -27.05 10.90 -22.96
CA GLU A 99 -28.47 11.13 -23.26
C GLU A 99 -28.82 10.45 -24.59
#